data_AF-A0AAD5CDA3-F1
#
_entry.id   AF-A0AAD5CDA3-F1
#
_cell.length_a   1.000
_cell.length_b   1.000
_cell.length_c   1.000
_cell.angle_alpha   90.00
_cell.angle_beta   90.00
_cell.angle_gamma   90.00
#
_symmetry.space_group_name_H-M   'P 1'
#
loop_
_entity.id
_entity.type
_entity.pdbx_description
1 polymer ?
#
loop_
_entity_poly.entity_id
_entity_poly.type
_entity_poly.pdbx_seq_one_letter_code
_entity_poly.pdbx_strand_id
1 'polypeptide(L)'
;VWSRIWYVLSNHFIAAGSHPDEKVAMHAIYSLKQLVIKYLERAELASFTFQNDILKPFVILMRNSRNERIRKLLVDCIVQMIKSKVGIKSGWRSVFMVFTAAASDELGSIVESAFENVEQVILEHFDQVVGDCFLDCVNCLISFANSKSSPRISLKAIALLRICEDRLAEGFIPGGKLKPINANVDTTYDVTEHYWFPMLAGLSDLTSDPRAEISKCALEVLFDLLNERGRHFSPTFWESIFHRVLFPIFDHVRHAGKESTAASRDGWIRETS
;
A
#
# COMPACT_ATOMS: atom_id res chain seq x y z
N VAL A 1 -20.43 -8.99 -22.25
CA VAL A 1 -20.52 -7.82 -23.17
C VAL A 1 -19.83 -6.60 -22.58
N TRP A 2 -20.19 -6.15 -21.36
CA TRP A 2 -19.55 -5.02 -20.67
C TRP A 2 -18.02 -5.07 -20.67
N SER A 3 -17.41 -6.18 -20.23
CA SER A 3 -15.95 -6.31 -20.13
C SER A 3 -15.21 -6.10 -21.45
N ARG A 4 -15.79 -6.54 -22.57
CA ARG A 4 -15.22 -6.34 -23.92
C ARG A 4 -15.30 -4.88 -24.35
N ILE A 5 -16.42 -4.21 -24.07
CA ILE A 5 -16.58 -2.77 -24.36
C ILE A 5 -15.62 -1.97 -23.49
N TRP A 6 -15.58 -2.27 -22.19
CA TRP A 6 -14.72 -1.59 -21.25
C TRP A 6 -13.24 -1.77 -21.59
N TYR A 7 -12.81 -2.95 -22.02
CA TYR A 7 -11.44 -3.17 -22.46
C TYR A 7 -11.00 -2.18 -23.55
N VAL A 8 -11.84 -1.98 -24.58
CA VAL A 8 -11.54 -1.04 -25.67
C VAL A 8 -11.55 0.41 -25.16
N LEU A 9 -12.57 0.80 -24.38
CA LEU A 9 -12.67 2.14 -23.83
C LEU A 9 -11.52 2.48 -22.87
N SER A 10 -11.16 1.54 -22.00
CA SER A 10 -10.05 1.63 -21.06
C SER A 10 -8.74 1.92 -21.79
N ASN A 11 -8.43 1.15 -22.84
CA ASN A 11 -7.22 1.37 -23.64
C ASN A 11 -7.22 2.74 -24.30
N HIS A 12 -8.38 3.21 -24.79
CA HIS A 12 -8.50 4.54 -25.37
C HIS A 12 -8.27 5.65 -24.34
N PHE A 13 -8.89 5.55 -23.15
CA PHE A 13 -8.68 6.53 -22.08
C PHE A 13 -7.23 6.54 -21.58
N ILE A 14 -6.56 5.39 -21.50
CA ILE A 14 -5.15 5.31 -21.11
C ILE A 14 -4.28 5.99 -22.18
N ALA A 15 -4.52 5.71 -23.46
CA ALA A 15 -3.77 6.32 -24.55
C ALA A 15 -3.97 7.85 -24.58
N ALA A 16 -5.21 8.32 -24.50
CA ALA A 16 -5.52 9.74 -24.49
C ALA A 16 -5.04 10.44 -23.21
N GLY A 17 -5.15 9.80 -22.05
CA GLY A 17 -4.64 10.31 -20.77
C GLY A 17 -3.11 10.35 -20.67
N SER A 18 -2.42 9.59 -21.53
CA SER A 18 -0.95 9.59 -21.65
C SER A 18 -0.45 10.48 -22.78
N HIS A 19 -1.32 11.28 -23.40
CA HIS A 19 -0.98 12.10 -24.54
C HIS A 19 0.04 13.20 -24.17
N PRO A 20 1.01 13.53 -25.05
CA PRO A 20 2.03 14.56 -24.76
C PRO A 20 1.44 15.96 -24.54
N ASP A 21 0.34 16.28 -25.23
CA ASP A 21 -0.43 17.50 -24.96
C ASP A 21 -1.21 17.35 -23.65
N GLU A 22 -0.80 18.13 -22.65
CA GLU A 22 -1.40 18.19 -21.32
C GLU A 22 -2.92 18.42 -21.38
N LYS A 23 -3.43 19.27 -22.27
CA LYS A 23 -4.85 19.58 -22.34
C LYS A 23 -5.66 18.38 -22.81
N VAL A 24 -5.13 17.62 -23.78
CA VAL A 24 -5.76 16.38 -24.26
C VAL A 24 -5.80 15.35 -23.13
N ALA A 25 -4.67 15.15 -22.44
CA ALA A 25 -4.58 14.24 -21.30
C ALA A 25 -5.56 14.62 -20.18
N MET A 26 -5.60 15.89 -19.79
CA MET A 26 -6.54 16.40 -18.78
C MET A 26 -7.99 16.16 -19.19
N HIS A 27 -8.36 16.48 -20.43
CA HIS A 27 -9.74 16.28 -20.90
C HIS A 27 -10.15 14.81 -20.91
N ALA A 28 -9.24 13.92 -21.31
CA ALA A 28 -9.45 12.47 -21.26
C ALA A 28 -9.66 11.98 -19.81
N ILE A 29 -8.84 12.45 -18.87
CA ILE A 29 -8.94 12.09 -17.45
C ILE A 29 -10.25 12.59 -16.83
N TYR A 30 -10.66 13.83 -17.15
CA TYR A 30 -11.95 14.33 -16.69
C TYR A 30 -13.12 13.52 -17.26
N SER A 31 -13.07 13.21 -18.55
CA SER A 31 -14.08 12.38 -19.21
C SER A 31 -14.17 10.98 -18.58
N LEU A 32 -13.02 10.36 -18.31
CA LEU A 32 -12.93 9.09 -17.60
C LEU A 32 -13.54 9.19 -16.20
N LYS A 33 -13.21 10.24 -15.43
CA LYS A 33 -13.76 10.45 -14.10
C LYS A 33 -15.28 10.57 -14.12
N GLN A 34 -15.84 11.36 -15.04
CA GLN A 34 -17.29 11.51 -15.14
C GLN A 34 -17.96 10.17 -15.43
N LEU A 35 -17.38 9.37 -16.32
CA LEU A 35 -17.86 8.02 -16.59
C LEU A 35 -17.80 7.14 -15.34
N VAL A 36 -16.67 7.12 -14.63
CA VAL A 36 -16.49 6.33 -13.41
C VAL A 36 -17.52 6.70 -12.35
N ILE A 37 -17.76 8.00 -12.08
CA ILE A 37 -18.78 8.44 -11.12
C ILE A 37 -20.15 7.84 -11.47
N LYS A 38 -20.54 7.85 -12.76
CA LYS A 38 -21.80 7.25 -13.22
C LYS A 38 -21.87 5.73 -13.05
N TYR A 39 -20.74 5.05 -13.08
CA TYR A 39 -20.66 3.62 -12.82
C TYR A 39 -20.66 3.29 -11.33
N LEU A 40 -20.02 4.11 -10.50
CA LEU A 40 -20.02 3.96 -9.04
C LEU A 40 -21.42 4.25 -8.45
N GLU A 41 -22.22 5.11 -9.08
CA GLU A 41 -23.64 5.34 -8.73
C GLU A 41 -24.51 4.07 -8.87
N ARG A 42 -24.04 3.05 -9.60
CA ARG A 42 -24.78 1.80 -9.80
C ARG A 42 -24.39 0.77 -8.74
N ALA A 43 -25.40 0.05 -8.23
CA ALA A 43 -25.18 -1.02 -7.27
C ALA A 43 -24.33 -2.14 -7.90
N GLU A 44 -23.21 -2.46 -7.24
CA GLU A 44 -22.40 -3.63 -7.58
C GLU A 44 -23.05 -4.90 -7.03
N LEU A 45 -23.28 -5.88 -7.92
CA LEU A 45 -23.69 -7.23 -7.57
C LEU A 45 -22.51 -7.96 -6.89
N ALA A 46 -22.80 -8.76 -5.86
CA ALA A 46 -21.78 -9.37 -5.00
C ALA A 46 -20.73 -10.24 -5.71
N SER A 47 -21.01 -10.74 -6.93
CA SER A 47 -20.10 -11.58 -7.72
C SER A 47 -19.39 -10.83 -8.87
N PHE A 48 -19.57 -9.52 -8.99
CA PHE A 48 -19.08 -8.76 -10.13
C PHE A 48 -18.27 -7.54 -9.68
N THR A 49 -16.94 -7.66 -9.65
CA THR A 49 -16.00 -6.64 -9.17
C THR A 49 -15.63 -5.61 -10.25
N PHE A 50 -16.62 -5.02 -10.91
CA PHE A 50 -16.40 -4.12 -12.05
C PHE A 50 -15.86 -2.76 -11.63
N GLN A 51 -16.14 -2.32 -10.39
CA GLN A 51 -15.66 -1.04 -9.90
C GLN A 51 -14.13 -1.03 -9.82
N ASN A 52 -13.51 -2.17 -9.51
CA ASN A 52 -12.06 -2.33 -9.61
C ASN A 52 -11.57 -2.13 -11.06
N ASP A 53 -12.20 -2.81 -12.02
CA ASP A 53 -11.79 -2.74 -13.43
C ASP A 53 -11.95 -1.35 -14.04
N ILE A 54 -12.98 -0.59 -13.63
CA ILE A 54 -13.23 0.75 -14.17
C ILE A 54 -12.24 1.80 -13.66
N LEU A 55 -11.60 1.55 -12.53
CA LEU A 55 -10.62 2.43 -11.91
C LEU A 55 -9.17 2.11 -12.33
N LYS A 56 -8.90 0.93 -12.90
CA LYS A 56 -7.55 0.54 -13.39
C LYS A 56 -6.86 1.59 -14.29
N PRO A 57 -7.55 2.31 -15.19
CA PRO A 57 -6.91 3.39 -15.95
C PRO A 57 -6.26 4.46 -15.08
N PHE A 58 -6.85 4.83 -13.93
CA PHE A 58 -6.22 5.79 -13.00
C PHE A 58 -4.91 5.24 -12.43
N VAL A 59 -4.86 3.95 -12.10
CA VAL A 59 -3.64 3.28 -11.62
C VAL A 59 -2.53 3.34 -12.67
N ILE A 60 -2.86 3.00 -13.92
CA ILE A 60 -1.89 2.97 -15.02
C ILE A 60 -1.38 4.38 -15.33
N LEU A 61 -2.28 5.36 -15.41
CA LEU A 61 -1.92 6.75 -15.67
C LEU A 61 -1.06 7.35 -14.55
N MET A 62 -1.37 7.05 -13.29
CA MET A 62 -0.60 7.56 -12.14
C MET A 62 0.83 7.04 -12.15
N ARG A 63 1.01 5.74 -12.45
CA ARG A 63 2.35 5.10 -12.50
C ARG A 63 3.20 5.56 -13.67
N ASN A 64 2.58 5.87 -14.81
CA ASN A 64 3.30 6.13 -16.05
C ASN A 64 3.50 7.62 -16.36
N SER A 65 2.69 8.50 -15.77
CA SER A 65 2.76 9.94 -16.06
C SER A 65 3.99 10.59 -15.44
N ARG A 66 4.79 11.24 -16.27
CA ARG A 66 5.89 12.11 -15.81
C ARG A 66 5.45 13.54 -15.56
N ASN A 67 4.23 13.91 -15.97
CA ASN A 67 3.70 15.25 -15.78
C ASN A 67 3.04 15.38 -14.39
N GLU A 68 3.64 16.24 -13.57
CA GLU A 68 3.19 16.57 -12.21
C GLU A 68 1.73 17.01 -12.13
N ARG A 69 1.27 17.87 -13.05
CA ARG A 69 -0.11 18.36 -13.08
C ARG A 69 -1.09 17.23 -13.36
N ILE A 70 -0.71 16.31 -14.25
CA ILE A 70 -1.51 15.12 -14.55
C ILE A 70 -1.57 14.18 -13.35
N ARG A 71 -0.43 13.93 -12.68
CA ARG A 71 -0.41 13.09 -11.45
C ARG A 71 -1.27 13.69 -10.34
N LYS A 72 -1.14 15.00 -10.10
CA LYS A 72 -1.98 15.73 -9.14
C LYS A 72 -3.46 15.62 -9.51
N LEU A 73 -3.81 15.84 -10.78
CA LEU A 73 -5.18 15.71 -11.27
C LEU A 73 -5.76 14.31 -11.03
N LEU A 74 -4.97 13.24 -11.24
CA LEU A 74 -5.42 11.86 -11.00
C LEU A 74 -5.74 11.62 -9.53
N VAL A 75 -4.88 12.09 -8.61
CA VAL A 75 -5.15 12.01 -7.17
C VAL A 75 -6.38 12.84 -6.79
N ASP A 76 -6.48 14.08 -7.25
CA ASP A 76 -7.65 14.94 -7.01
C ASP A 76 -8.95 14.31 -7.51
N CYS A 77 -8.91 13.59 -8.63
CA CYS A 77 -10.05 12.85 -9.15
C CYS A 77 -10.50 11.74 -8.21
N ILE A 78 -9.57 10.93 -7.69
CA ILE A 78 -9.86 9.85 -6.74
C ILE A 78 -10.39 10.42 -5.41
N VAL A 79 -9.73 11.45 -4.86
CA VAL A 79 -10.15 12.11 -3.62
C VAL A 79 -11.57 12.68 -3.74
N GLN A 80 -11.90 13.31 -4.87
CA GLN A 80 -13.26 13.79 -5.11
C GLN A 80 -14.28 12.65 -5.19
N MET A 81 -13.93 11.50 -5.80
CA MET A 81 -14.81 10.34 -5.86
C MET A 81 -15.10 9.80 -4.44
N ILE A 82 -14.09 9.69 -3.59
CA ILE A 82 -14.26 9.27 -2.18
C ILE A 82 -15.21 10.24 -1.45
N LYS A 83 -14.97 11.55 -1.57
CA LYS A 83 -15.79 12.59 -0.91
C LYS A 83 -17.22 12.68 -1.43
N SER A 84 -17.48 12.21 -2.65
CA SER A 84 -18.82 12.26 -3.27
C SER A 84 -19.85 11.32 -2.64
N LYS A 85 -19.48 10.53 -1.60
CA LYS A 85 -20.33 9.54 -0.90
C LYS A 85 -20.94 8.48 -1.83
N VAL A 86 -20.38 8.31 -3.02
CA VAL A 86 -20.76 7.23 -3.91
C VAL A 86 -20.22 5.92 -3.34
N GLY A 87 -21.02 4.85 -3.36
CA GLY A 87 -20.66 3.57 -2.73
C GLY A 87 -19.53 2.85 -3.46
N ILE A 88 -18.28 3.20 -3.12
CA ILE A 88 -17.08 2.48 -3.55
C ILE A 88 -17.02 1.17 -2.75
N LYS A 89 -17.04 0.05 -3.47
CA LYS A 89 -16.96 -1.32 -2.98
C LYS A 89 -15.66 -1.96 -3.48
N SER A 90 -15.72 -2.84 -4.51
CA SER A 90 -14.52 -3.47 -5.07
C SER A 90 -13.52 -2.46 -5.66
N GLY A 91 -13.98 -1.23 -5.96
CA GLY A 91 -13.16 -0.13 -6.44
C GLY A 91 -12.06 0.31 -5.47
N TRP A 92 -12.20 0.05 -4.17
CA TRP A 92 -11.20 0.42 -3.17
C TRP A 92 -9.83 -0.20 -3.43
N ARG A 93 -9.80 -1.39 -4.02
CA ARG A 93 -8.56 -2.02 -4.47
C ARG A 93 -7.76 -1.11 -5.42
N SER A 94 -8.40 -0.59 -6.45
CA SER A 94 -7.75 0.34 -7.38
C SER A 94 -7.46 1.70 -6.74
N VAL A 95 -8.29 2.17 -5.81
CA VAL A 95 -8.02 3.40 -5.03
C VAL A 95 -6.71 3.27 -4.25
N PHE A 96 -6.55 2.18 -3.49
CA PHE A 96 -5.29 1.92 -2.78
C PHE A 96 -4.11 1.76 -3.74
N MET A 97 -4.29 1.13 -4.91
CA MET A 97 -3.22 1.06 -5.91
C MET A 97 -2.81 2.44 -6.48
N VAL A 98 -3.74 3.38 -6.63
CA VAL A 98 -3.42 4.78 -7.01
C VAL A 98 -2.63 5.46 -5.89
N PHE A 99 -3.09 5.36 -4.65
CA PHE A 99 -2.39 5.97 -3.51
C PHE A 99 -1.04 5.33 -3.22
N THR A 100 -0.89 4.03 -3.46
CA THR A 100 0.39 3.31 -3.44
C THR A 100 1.38 3.93 -4.43
N ALA A 101 0.93 4.21 -5.66
CA ALA A 101 1.77 4.89 -6.65
C ALA A 101 2.08 6.34 -6.25
N ALA A 102 1.14 7.03 -5.62
CA ALA A 102 1.31 8.40 -5.10
C ALA A 102 2.29 8.48 -3.93
N ALA A 103 2.45 7.43 -3.12
CA ALA A 103 3.32 7.43 -1.95
C ALA A 103 4.81 7.67 -2.29
N SER A 104 5.22 7.32 -3.50
CA SER A 104 6.58 7.53 -4.02
C SER A 104 6.70 8.74 -4.96
N ASP A 105 5.70 9.63 -5.00
CA ASP A 105 5.76 10.84 -5.85
C ASP A 105 6.83 11.82 -5.36
N GLU A 106 7.44 12.54 -6.30
CA GLU A 106 8.43 13.58 -6.03
C GLU A 106 7.78 14.83 -5.39
N LEU A 107 6.50 15.08 -5.71
CA LEU A 107 5.76 16.19 -5.14
C LEU A 107 5.13 15.82 -3.80
N GLY A 108 5.68 16.38 -2.72
CA GLY A 108 5.16 16.16 -1.37
C GLY A 108 3.65 16.46 -1.21
N SER A 109 3.12 17.45 -1.93
CA SER A 109 1.67 17.75 -1.90
C SER A 109 0.78 16.61 -2.44
N ILE A 110 1.29 15.79 -3.37
CA ILE A 110 0.59 14.61 -3.88
C ILE A 110 0.63 13.50 -2.82
N VAL A 111 1.80 13.28 -2.22
CA VAL A 111 2.00 12.30 -1.14
C VAL A 111 1.11 12.63 0.05
N GLU A 112 1.11 13.89 0.50
CA GLU A 112 0.29 14.38 1.62
C GLU A 112 -1.20 14.21 1.35
N SER A 113 -1.69 14.67 0.20
CA SER A 113 -3.11 14.55 -0.14
C SER A 113 -3.58 13.10 -0.21
N ALA A 114 -2.77 12.21 -0.80
CA ALA A 114 -3.07 10.78 -0.85
C ALA A 114 -3.07 10.16 0.56
N PHE A 115 -2.08 10.49 1.38
CA PHE A 115 -1.97 9.94 2.73
C PHE A 115 -3.11 10.39 3.64
N GLU A 116 -3.53 11.66 3.60
CA GLU A 116 -4.65 12.17 4.41
C GLU A 116 -5.94 11.38 4.16
N ASN A 117 -6.19 10.99 2.91
CA ASN A 117 -7.37 10.19 2.57
C ASN A 117 -7.24 8.73 3.00
N VAL A 118 -6.04 8.15 2.93
CA VAL A 118 -5.77 6.80 3.47
C VAL A 118 -5.92 6.77 4.99
N GLU A 119 -5.34 7.75 5.69
CA GLU A 119 -5.43 7.92 7.14
C GLU A 119 -6.90 8.02 7.57
N GLN A 120 -7.69 8.88 6.92
CA GLN A 120 -9.12 9.02 7.22
C GLN A 120 -9.88 7.70 7.03
N VAL A 121 -9.66 7.00 5.92
CA VAL A 121 -10.36 5.74 5.63
C VAL A 121 -10.06 4.67 6.67
N ILE A 122 -8.80 4.55 7.10
CA ILE A 122 -8.41 3.55 8.10
C ILE A 122 -8.96 3.90 9.49
N LEU A 123 -8.96 5.17 9.87
CA LEU A 123 -9.41 5.59 11.19
C LEU A 123 -10.95 5.61 11.33
N GLU A 124 -11.67 5.96 10.27
CA GLU A 124 -13.13 6.19 10.34
C GLU A 124 -13.96 5.10 9.64
N HIS A 125 -13.38 4.38 8.68
CA HIS A 125 -14.13 3.53 7.75
C HIS A 125 -13.51 2.14 7.52
N PHE A 126 -12.63 1.68 8.43
CA PHE A 126 -11.89 0.42 8.28
C PHE A 126 -12.77 -0.76 7.86
N ASP A 127 -13.78 -1.08 8.66
CA ASP A 127 -14.62 -2.27 8.48
C ASP A 127 -15.44 -2.24 7.19
N GLN A 128 -15.76 -1.03 6.70
CA GLN A 128 -16.55 -0.82 5.48
C GLN A 128 -15.72 -0.92 4.20
N VAL A 129 -14.41 -0.65 4.31
CA VAL A 129 -13.54 -0.43 3.16
C VAL A 129 -12.45 -1.49 3.05
N VAL A 130 -11.72 -1.70 4.15
CA VAL A 130 -10.46 -2.43 4.15
C VAL A 130 -10.69 -3.94 4.08
N GLY A 131 -11.89 -4.41 4.41
CA GLY A 131 -12.33 -5.81 4.26
C GLY A 131 -11.88 -6.39 2.92
N ASP A 132 -12.60 -6.25 1.81
CA ASP A 132 -12.26 -7.00 0.58
C ASP A 132 -10.96 -6.55 -0.14
N CYS A 133 -10.16 -5.64 0.43
CA CYS A 133 -8.91 -5.13 -0.15
C CYS A 133 -7.77 -4.92 0.88
N PHE A 134 -7.75 -5.70 1.97
CA PHE A 134 -6.78 -5.53 3.06
C PHE A 134 -5.33 -5.55 2.61
N LEU A 135 -4.96 -6.47 1.72
CA LEU A 135 -3.59 -6.54 1.19
C LEU A 135 -3.22 -5.29 0.39
N ASP A 136 -4.16 -4.72 -0.38
CA ASP A 136 -3.91 -3.48 -1.12
C ASP A 136 -3.75 -2.30 -0.15
N CYS A 137 -4.51 -2.26 0.95
CA CYS A 137 -4.35 -1.30 2.04
C CYS A 137 -2.98 -1.40 2.74
N VAL A 138 -2.58 -2.61 3.15
CA VAL A 138 -1.27 -2.86 3.79
C VAL A 138 -0.12 -2.46 2.86
N ASN A 139 -0.15 -2.86 1.58
CA ASN A 139 0.88 -2.47 0.61
C ASN A 139 0.93 -0.94 0.40
N CYS A 140 -0.23 -0.28 0.44
CA CYS A 140 -0.32 1.17 0.38
C CYS A 140 0.36 1.82 1.59
N LEU A 141 0.09 1.34 2.80
CA LEU A 141 0.72 1.82 4.03
C LEU A 141 2.23 1.59 4.04
N ILE A 142 2.70 0.41 3.63
CA ILE A 142 4.13 0.11 3.51
C ILE A 142 4.79 1.08 2.53
N SER A 143 4.13 1.43 1.42
CA SER A 143 4.65 2.40 0.46
C SER A 143 4.75 3.81 1.04
N PHE A 144 3.78 4.23 1.87
CA PHE A 144 3.86 5.50 2.60
C PHE A 144 4.92 5.48 3.71
N ALA A 145 5.07 4.36 4.40
CA ALA A 145 6.12 4.17 5.40
C ALA A 145 7.51 4.35 4.77
N ASN A 146 7.71 3.80 3.57
CA ASN A 146 8.95 3.95 2.79
C ASN A 146 9.07 5.29 2.04
N SER A 147 8.09 6.20 2.14
CA SER A 147 8.13 7.48 1.46
C SER A 147 9.27 8.36 1.98
N LYS A 148 10.05 8.92 1.06
CA LYS A 148 11.14 9.86 1.39
C LYS A 148 10.66 11.29 1.60
N SER A 149 9.41 11.59 1.25
CA SER A 149 8.89 12.96 1.26
C SER A 149 8.72 13.53 2.67
N SER A 150 8.31 12.71 3.64
CA SER A 150 8.00 13.19 5.00
C SER A 150 8.18 12.09 6.03
N PRO A 151 9.12 12.24 6.98
CA PRO A 151 9.27 11.29 8.09
C PRO A 151 7.98 11.18 8.94
N ARG A 152 7.21 12.27 9.04
CA ARG A 152 5.93 12.28 9.75
C ARG A 152 4.92 11.32 9.11
N ILE A 153 4.82 11.33 7.78
CA ILE A 153 3.95 10.40 7.04
C ILE A 153 4.42 8.98 7.26
N SER A 154 5.74 8.73 7.18
CA SER A 154 6.31 7.41 7.41
C SER A 154 5.93 6.83 8.78
N LEU A 155 6.13 7.61 9.85
CA LEU A 155 5.81 7.19 11.22
C LEU A 155 4.30 6.97 11.42
N LYS A 156 3.46 7.84 10.86
CA LYS A 156 2.01 7.65 10.91
C LYS A 156 1.59 6.38 10.15
N ALA A 157 2.18 6.10 8.99
CA ALA A 157 1.88 4.88 8.24
C ALA A 157 2.25 3.61 9.02
N ILE A 158 3.36 3.62 9.74
CA ILE A 158 3.75 2.54 10.68
C ILE A 158 2.72 2.39 11.79
N ALA A 159 2.23 3.50 12.37
CA ALA A 159 1.18 3.45 13.39
C ALA A 159 -0.15 2.89 12.83
N LEU A 160 -0.52 3.24 11.59
CA LEU A 160 -1.71 2.68 10.94
C LEU A 160 -1.55 1.19 10.60
N LEU A 161 -0.33 0.70 10.32
CA LEU A 161 -0.06 -0.74 10.17
C LEU A 161 -0.37 -1.52 11.46
N ARG A 162 -0.12 -0.94 12.65
CA ARG A 162 -0.53 -1.54 13.93
C ARG A 162 -2.05 -1.65 14.06
N ILE A 163 -2.81 -0.70 13.52
CA ILE A 163 -4.29 -0.82 13.49
C ILE A 163 -4.71 -1.98 12.59
N CYS A 164 -4.08 -2.13 11.41
CA CYS A 164 -4.34 -3.29 10.54
C CYS A 164 -4.00 -4.62 11.23
N GLU A 165 -2.92 -4.64 11.98
CA GLU A 165 -2.48 -5.78 12.78
C GLU A 165 -3.52 -6.20 13.83
N ASP A 166 -3.96 -5.26 14.67
CA ASP A 166 -4.96 -5.51 15.71
C ASP A 166 -6.26 -6.05 15.11
N ARG A 167 -6.72 -5.44 14.02
CA ARG A 167 -7.92 -5.89 13.31
C ARG A 167 -7.77 -7.30 12.73
N LEU A 168 -6.59 -7.62 12.20
CA LEU A 168 -6.30 -8.96 11.70
C LEU A 168 -6.29 -9.99 12.85
N ALA A 169 -5.70 -9.64 14.00
CA ALA A 169 -5.67 -10.49 15.20
C ALA A 169 -7.07 -10.75 15.78
N GLU A 170 -7.95 -9.76 15.73
CA GLU A 170 -9.36 -9.87 16.15
C GLU A 170 -10.20 -10.76 15.21
N GLY A 171 -9.64 -11.23 14.10
CA GLY A 171 -10.32 -12.10 13.14
C GLY A 171 -11.20 -11.36 12.14
N PHE A 172 -11.04 -10.03 12.03
CA PHE A 172 -11.67 -9.23 10.96
C PHE A 172 -10.91 -9.42 9.64
N ILE A 173 -10.96 -10.65 9.12
CA ILE A 173 -10.38 -11.01 7.82
C ILE A 173 -11.36 -10.63 6.69
N PRO A 174 -10.86 -10.13 5.55
CA PRO A 174 -11.61 -9.90 4.30
C PRO A 174 -12.46 -11.09 3.82
N GLY A 175 -13.72 -10.88 3.44
CA GLY A 175 -14.52 -11.87 2.68
C GLY A 175 -15.65 -12.61 3.41
N GLY A 176 -16.01 -12.22 4.63
CA GLY A 176 -17.36 -12.49 5.17
C GLY A 176 -17.73 -13.96 5.43
N LYS A 177 -16.78 -14.86 5.59
CA LYS A 177 -17.01 -16.14 6.28
C LYS A 177 -15.87 -16.41 7.24
N LEU A 178 -16.15 -16.21 8.53
CA LEU A 178 -15.67 -17.12 9.54
C LEU A 178 -16.01 -18.53 9.02
N LYS A 179 -15.06 -19.25 8.43
CA LYS A 179 -15.16 -20.69 8.50
C LYS A 179 -15.04 -20.98 9.99
N PRO A 180 -16.05 -21.61 10.62
CA PRO A 180 -15.93 -22.02 12.00
C PRO A 180 -14.64 -22.86 12.13
N ILE A 181 -14.05 -22.81 13.32
CA ILE A 181 -12.78 -23.42 13.77
C ILE A 181 -12.72 -24.96 13.54
N ASN A 182 -13.68 -25.54 12.81
CA ASN A 182 -13.85 -26.97 12.58
C ASN A 182 -13.54 -27.42 11.14
N ALA A 183 -12.90 -26.61 10.29
CA ALA A 183 -12.40 -27.06 8.99
C ALA A 183 -10.87 -27.06 9.01
N ASN A 184 -10.27 -28.24 9.22
CA ASN A 184 -8.82 -28.53 9.19
C ASN A 184 -7.94 -27.35 9.62
N VAL A 185 -7.61 -27.34 10.91
CA VAL A 185 -6.76 -26.36 11.62
C VAL A 185 -5.58 -25.86 10.77
N ASP A 186 -4.90 -26.73 10.03
CA ASP A 186 -3.79 -26.40 9.11
C ASP A 186 -4.14 -25.41 7.98
N THR A 187 -5.33 -25.50 7.38
CA THR A 187 -5.75 -24.63 6.27
C THR A 187 -6.17 -23.23 6.71
N THR A 188 -6.62 -23.08 7.95
CA THR A 188 -6.96 -21.79 8.54
C THR A 188 -5.71 -20.97 8.88
N TYR A 189 -4.66 -21.61 9.38
CA TYR A 189 -3.38 -20.94 9.67
C TYR A 189 -2.78 -20.33 8.39
N ASP A 190 -2.64 -21.12 7.32
CA ASP A 190 -2.06 -20.71 6.03
C ASP A 190 -2.74 -19.47 5.42
N VAL A 191 -4.08 -19.39 5.47
CA VAL A 191 -4.83 -18.24 4.94
C VAL A 191 -4.61 -16.98 5.77
N THR A 192 -4.53 -17.09 7.10
CA THR A 192 -4.28 -15.93 7.97
C THR A 192 -2.83 -15.43 7.86
N GLU A 193 -1.86 -16.35 7.81
CA GLU A 193 -0.42 -16.08 7.70
C GLU A 193 -0.06 -15.32 6.43
N HIS A 194 -0.82 -15.53 5.34
CA HIS A 194 -0.71 -14.75 4.11
C HIS A 194 -0.91 -13.23 4.32
N TYR A 195 -1.75 -12.82 5.27
CA TYR A 195 -1.99 -11.40 5.58
C TYR A 195 -0.95 -10.82 6.54
N TRP A 196 -0.37 -11.65 7.41
CA TRP A 196 0.70 -11.26 8.34
C TRP A 196 2.01 -10.97 7.61
N PHE A 197 2.34 -11.78 6.60
CA PHE A 197 3.66 -11.73 5.96
C PHE A 197 4.01 -10.36 5.34
N PRO A 198 3.14 -9.70 4.56
CA PRO A 198 3.45 -8.39 3.99
C PRO A 198 3.74 -7.32 5.05
N MET A 199 3.02 -7.33 6.18
CA MET A 199 3.25 -6.39 7.28
C MET A 199 4.64 -6.60 7.90
N LEU A 200 4.98 -7.85 8.21
CA LEU A 200 6.29 -8.23 8.76
C LEU A 200 7.44 -7.88 7.80
N ALA A 201 7.30 -8.24 6.52
CA ALA A 201 8.31 -7.93 5.50
C ALA A 201 8.49 -6.42 5.33
N GLY A 202 7.40 -5.65 5.23
CA GLY A 202 7.46 -4.20 5.11
C GLY A 202 8.12 -3.52 6.31
N LEU A 203 7.84 -3.98 7.54
CA LEU A 203 8.49 -3.49 8.75
C LEU A 203 9.98 -3.86 8.78
N SER A 204 10.34 -5.08 8.39
CA SER A 204 11.73 -5.50 8.25
C SER A 204 12.51 -4.61 7.29
N ASP A 205 11.97 -4.32 6.11
CA ASP A 205 12.62 -3.45 5.14
C ASP A 205 12.87 -2.04 5.72
N LEU A 206 11.92 -1.51 6.49
CA LEU A 206 12.02 -0.20 7.15
C LEU A 206 13.09 -0.15 8.26
N THR A 207 13.51 -1.30 8.82
CA THR A 207 14.62 -1.31 9.80
C THR A 207 15.94 -0.84 9.20
N SER A 208 16.07 -0.89 7.86
CA SER A 208 17.22 -0.37 7.12
C SER A 208 17.02 1.06 6.60
N ASP A 209 15.94 1.75 7.01
CA ASP A 209 15.72 3.15 6.63
C ASP A 209 16.84 4.05 7.18
N PRO A 210 17.40 4.95 6.36
CA PRO A 210 18.49 5.84 6.78
C PRO A 210 18.08 6.82 7.90
N ARG A 211 16.79 7.06 8.10
CA ARG A 211 16.26 7.95 9.14
C ARG A 211 16.09 7.14 10.43
N ALA A 212 16.89 7.48 11.44
CA ALA A 212 16.97 6.72 12.69
C ALA A 212 15.63 6.61 13.43
N GLU A 213 14.79 7.64 13.38
CA GLU A 213 13.46 7.61 14.00
C GLU A 213 12.53 6.57 13.35
N ILE A 214 12.64 6.35 12.04
CA ILE A 214 11.80 5.38 11.32
C ILE A 214 12.33 3.98 11.51
N SER A 215 13.63 3.76 11.35
CA SER A 215 14.23 2.43 11.53
C SER A 215 14.07 1.91 12.95
N LYS A 216 14.21 2.77 13.97
CA LYS A 216 13.93 2.39 15.37
C LYS A 216 12.45 2.05 15.59
N CYS A 217 11.54 2.91 15.13
CA CYS A 217 10.11 2.69 15.27
C CYS A 217 9.67 1.39 14.56
N ALA A 218 10.16 1.13 13.35
CA ALA A 218 9.87 -0.09 12.62
C ALA A 218 10.41 -1.34 13.32
N LEU A 219 11.61 -1.26 13.89
CA LEU A 219 12.22 -2.35 14.64
C LEU A 219 11.41 -2.69 15.91
N GLU A 220 11.04 -1.67 16.68
CA GLU A 220 10.20 -1.82 17.88
C GLU A 220 8.85 -2.47 17.52
N VAL A 221 8.15 -1.90 16.54
CA VAL A 221 6.85 -2.39 16.06
C VAL A 221 6.95 -3.83 15.55
N LEU A 222 8.01 -4.18 14.81
CA LEU A 222 8.22 -5.54 14.31
C LEU A 222 8.38 -6.55 15.44
N PHE A 223 9.24 -6.26 16.41
CA PHE A 223 9.53 -7.19 17.50
C PHE A 223 8.36 -7.31 18.46
N ASP A 224 7.64 -6.23 18.72
CA ASP A 224 6.43 -6.28 19.52
C ASP A 224 5.36 -7.15 18.84
N LEU A 225 5.10 -6.99 17.54
CA LEU A 225 4.17 -7.83 16.77
C LEU A 225 4.57 -9.31 16.86
N LEU A 226 5.85 -9.63 16.64
CA LEU A 226 6.36 -11.00 16.74
C LEU A 226 6.20 -11.58 18.15
N ASN A 227 6.40 -10.77 19.19
CA ASN A 227 6.23 -11.18 20.59
C ASN A 227 4.75 -11.41 20.95
N GLU A 228 3.87 -10.52 20.52
CA GLU A 228 2.43 -10.56 20.84
C GLU A 228 1.70 -11.66 20.05
N ARG A 229 2.03 -11.82 18.77
CA ARG A 229 1.29 -12.69 17.83
C ARG A 229 2.01 -14.00 17.54
N GLY A 230 3.33 -14.06 17.70
CA GLY A 230 4.16 -15.16 17.23
C GLY A 230 3.84 -16.53 17.81
N ARG A 231 3.22 -16.59 19.00
CA ARG A 231 2.71 -17.85 19.59
C ARG A 231 1.60 -18.53 18.76
N HIS A 232 0.95 -17.78 17.86
CA HIS A 232 -0.12 -18.28 17.00
C HIS A 232 0.38 -18.65 15.60
N PHE A 233 1.66 -18.44 15.30
CA PHE A 233 2.25 -18.75 14.00
C PHE A 233 2.70 -20.20 13.93
N SER A 234 2.48 -20.83 12.78
CA SER A 234 2.93 -22.18 12.49
C SER A 234 4.46 -22.26 12.44
N PRO A 235 5.07 -23.42 12.71
CA PRO A 235 6.51 -23.60 12.58
C PRO A 235 7.04 -23.28 11.18
N THR A 236 6.29 -23.65 10.13
CA THR A 236 6.60 -23.36 8.72
C THR A 236 6.57 -21.87 8.41
N PHE A 237 5.64 -21.14 9.03
CA PHE A 237 5.59 -19.69 8.89
C PHE A 237 6.74 -19.02 9.63
N TRP A 238 7.10 -19.50 10.83
CA TRP A 238 8.29 -19.06 11.53
C TRP A 238 9.57 -19.24 10.71
N GLU A 239 9.74 -20.36 10.01
CA GLU A 239 10.86 -20.56 9.08
C GLU A 239 10.90 -19.44 8.01
N SER A 240 9.74 -19.11 7.42
CA SER A 240 9.62 -18.00 6.47
C SER A 240 9.97 -16.65 7.10
N ILE A 241 9.55 -16.40 8.34
CA ILE A 241 9.88 -15.18 9.10
C ILE A 241 11.38 -15.11 9.34
N PHE A 242 12.03 -16.17 9.80
CA PHE A 242 13.48 -16.16 10.02
C PHE A 242 14.24 -15.82 8.74
N HIS A 243 13.94 -16.51 7.64
CA HIS A 243 14.67 -16.34 6.39
C HIS A 243 14.41 -15.01 5.67
N ARG A 244 13.17 -14.51 5.72
CA ARG A 244 12.75 -13.37 4.89
C ARG A 244 12.52 -12.07 5.65
N VAL A 245 12.45 -12.14 6.98
CA VAL A 245 12.17 -10.98 7.85
C VAL A 245 13.34 -10.77 8.81
N LEU A 246 13.71 -11.76 9.63
CA LEU A 246 14.69 -11.55 10.70
C LEU A 246 16.16 -11.58 10.23
N PHE A 247 16.57 -12.60 9.46
CA PHE A 247 17.97 -12.70 9.00
C PHE A 247 18.44 -11.52 8.15
N PRO A 248 17.61 -10.96 7.23
CA PRO A 248 18.00 -9.75 6.52
C PRO A 248 18.42 -8.60 7.46
N ILE A 249 17.71 -8.38 8.57
CA ILE A 249 18.03 -7.31 9.52
C ILE A 249 19.47 -7.47 10.06
N PHE A 250 19.84 -8.69 10.46
CA PHE A 250 21.17 -8.97 11.01
C PHE A 250 22.27 -8.89 9.96
N ASP A 251 22.00 -9.28 8.72
CA ASP A 251 22.96 -9.14 7.63
C ASP A 251 23.25 -7.66 7.31
N HIS A 252 22.21 -6.81 7.27
CA HIS A 252 22.39 -5.38 7.08
C HIS A 252 23.26 -4.76 8.18
N VAL A 253 23.03 -5.11 9.45
CA VAL A 253 23.85 -4.65 10.59
C VAL A 253 25.31 -5.11 10.45
N ARG A 254 25.53 -6.36 10.04
CA ARG A 254 26.87 -6.94 9.85
C ARG A 254 27.64 -6.24 8.72
N HIS A 255 26.96 -5.86 7.63
CA HIS A 255 27.57 -5.13 6.52
C HIS A 255 27.84 -3.66 6.86
N ALA A 256 26.90 -2.97 7.52
CA ALA A 256 27.08 -1.59 7.98
C ALA A 256 28.26 -1.44 8.95
N GLY A 257 28.45 -2.41 9.86
CA GLY A 257 29.60 -2.44 10.79
C GLY A 257 30.95 -2.62 10.07
N LYS A 258 30.98 -3.36 8.96
CA LYS A 258 32.19 -3.57 8.14
C LYS A 258 32.55 -2.32 7.30
N GLU A 259 31.57 -1.60 6.77
CA GLU A 259 31.80 -0.36 6.02
C GLU A 259 32.27 0.77 6.94
N SER A 260 31.69 0.90 8.14
CA SER A 260 32.15 1.87 9.15
C SER A 260 33.60 1.63 9.61
N THR A 261 33.98 0.35 9.77
CA THR A 261 35.37 -0.03 10.11
C THR A 261 36.35 0.13 8.94
N ALA A 262 35.91 -0.03 7.69
CA ALA A 262 36.71 0.22 6.50
C ALA A 262 36.92 1.72 6.24
N ALA A 263 35.86 2.54 6.35
CA ALA A 263 35.94 4.00 6.25
C ALA A 263 36.83 4.61 7.36
N SER A 264 36.75 4.04 8.57
CA SER A 264 37.67 4.39 9.66
C SER A 264 39.11 3.93 9.43
N ARG A 265 39.39 3.05 8.46
CA ARG A 265 40.75 2.63 8.09
C ARG A 265 41.35 3.51 7.00
N ASP A 266 40.53 3.91 6.02
CA ASP A 266 40.98 4.78 4.91
C ASP A 266 41.20 6.24 5.34
N GLY A 267 40.50 6.71 6.38
CA GLY A 267 40.75 8.03 6.98
C GLY A 267 42.17 8.18 7.56
N TRP A 268 42.74 7.12 8.12
CA TRP A 268 44.11 7.14 8.70
C TRP A 268 45.20 7.13 7.63
N ILE A 269 44.92 6.60 6.44
CA ILE A 269 45.90 6.50 5.36
C ILE A 269 46.04 7.84 4.61
N ARG A 270 45.05 8.75 4.70
CA ARG A 270 45.11 10.07 4.04
C ARG A 270 45.76 11.19 4.87
N GLU A 271 45.97 11.00 6.17
CA GLU A 271 46.61 12.01 7.04
C GLU A 271 48.14 11.85 7.17
N THR A 272 48.76 10.92 6.43
CA THR A 272 50.19 10.64 6.51
C THR A 272 50.93 10.71 5.16
N SER A 273 50.59 11.69 4.32
CA SER A 273 51.35 12.02 3.10
C SER A 273 51.50 13.52 2.90
#